data_AF-A0A2Z3GJG6-F1
#
_entry.id   AF-A0A2Z3GJG6-F1
#
_cell.length_a   1.000
_cell.length_b   1.000
_cell.length_c   1.000
_cell.angle_alpha   90.00
_cell.angle_beta   90.00
_cell.angle_gamma   90.00
#
_symmetry.space_group_name_H-M   'P 1'
#
loop_
_entity.id
_entity.type
_entity.pdbx_description
1 polymer ?
#
loop_
_entity_poly.entity_id
_entity_poly.type
_entity_poly.pdbx_seq_one_letter_code
_entity_poly.pdbx_strand_id
1 'polypeptide(L)'
;MLTAYRKALPLLRIPFSLYLMPVFWFGLSALRGPWSGARAAGVFVVLHLLAYPASNGYNSYYDKDEDSIGGLKTPPKVTPELLHLVRLFDLLAVVGAALISATFAVLVVVYLLVSKAYSYDGIRLKKYPLLSTAVVVVFQGAFTFLMTQVGAGALPAQLFEKTNLLLAVVSTLFLCGSYPLTQVYQHAEDGRRGDRTLSLRLGIRGTFGFAAVGLLAGAGALALTYWLRGEPRNILIFLVATGPVVALFGRWAWLAWHDAAHANFAWTMRMNQVSSLCLSAAFIAMLLWR
;
A
#
# COMPACT_ATOMS: atom_id res chain seq x y z
N MET A 1 -10.90 -30.93 -7.16
CA MET A 1 -11.18 -29.49 -7.33
C MET A 1 -11.00 -28.68 -6.04
N LEU A 2 -11.72 -28.97 -4.94
CA LEU A 2 -11.63 -28.20 -3.68
C LEU A 2 -10.21 -28.06 -3.11
N THR A 3 -9.37 -29.09 -3.24
CA THR A 3 -7.98 -29.07 -2.79
C THR A 3 -7.11 -28.03 -3.53
N ALA A 4 -7.39 -27.77 -4.81
CA ALA A 4 -6.65 -26.78 -5.59
C ALA A 4 -7.00 -25.34 -5.16
N TYR A 5 -8.29 -25.06 -4.96
CA TYR A 5 -8.74 -23.77 -4.41
C TYR A 5 -8.22 -23.52 -2.99
N ARG A 6 -8.15 -24.54 -2.13
CA ARG A 6 -7.54 -24.42 -0.79
C ARG A 6 -6.06 -24.03 -0.85
N LYS A 7 -5.32 -24.49 -1.86
CA LYS A 7 -3.91 -24.10 -2.09
C LYS A 7 -3.78 -22.72 -2.72
N ALA A 8 -4.73 -22.30 -3.56
CA ALA A 8 -4.73 -21.00 -4.20
C ALA A 8 -5.12 -19.86 -3.25
N LEU A 9 -6.08 -20.08 -2.35
CA LEU A 9 -6.66 -19.04 -1.50
C LEU A 9 -5.62 -18.23 -0.69
N PRO A 10 -4.58 -18.83 -0.07
CA PRO A 10 -3.56 -18.06 0.63
C PRO A 10 -2.83 -17.04 -0.25
N LEU A 11 -2.68 -17.30 -1.56
CA LEU A 11 -1.97 -16.43 -2.51
C LEU A 11 -2.72 -15.13 -2.80
N LEU A 12 -4.03 -15.04 -2.48
CA LEU A 12 -4.75 -13.77 -2.44
C LEU A 12 -4.26 -12.85 -1.32
N ARG A 13 -3.57 -13.39 -0.30
CA ARG A 13 -2.96 -12.63 0.80
C ARG A 13 -3.95 -11.67 1.49
N ILE A 14 -5.18 -12.10 1.71
CA ILE A 14 -6.24 -11.28 2.33
C ILE A 14 -5.78 -10.66 3.68
N PRO A 15 -5.13 -11.39 4.60
CA PRO A 15 -4.63 -10.78 5.84
C PRO A 15 -3.59 -9.67 5.60
N PHE A 16 -2.75 -9.82 4.57
CA PHE A 16 -1.76 -8.81 4.20
C PHE A 16 -2.43 -7.54 3.66
N SER A 17 -3.56 -7.67 2.97
CA SER A 17 -4.33 -6.52 2.46
C SER A 17 -4.79 -5.58 3.57
N LEU A 18 -4.98 -6.07 4.81
CA LEU A 18 -5.27 -5.22 5.96
C LEU A 18 -4.11 -4.29 6.31
N TYR A 19 -2.87 -4.64 5.99
CA TYR A 19 -1.73 -3.75 6.23
C TYR A 19 -1.72 -2.51 5.32
N LEU A 20 -2.57 -2.48 4.29
CA LEU A 20 -2.74 -1.36 3.35
C LEU A 20 -3.78 -0.32 3.82
N MET A 21 -4.45 -0.56 4.95
CA MET A 21 -5.46 0.34 5.51
C MET A 21 -4.99 1.75 5.90
N PRO A 22 -3.70 2.06 6.19
CA PRO A 22 -3.30 3.42 6.54
C PRO A 22 -3.71 4.47 5.50
N VAL A 23 -3.57 4.17 4.20
CA VAL A 23 -3.92 5.13 3.14
C VAL A 23 -5.43 5.37 3.09
N PHE A 24 -6.23 4.33 3.34
CA PHE A 24 -7.68 4.45 3.46
C PHE A 24 -8.07 5.36 4.63
N TRP A 25 -7.52 5.10 5.81
CA TRP A 25 -7.80 5.94 6.99
C TRP A 25 -7.29 7.36 6.81
N PHE A 26 -6.16 7.55 6.14
CA PHE A 26 -5.62 8.87 5.82
C PHE A 26 -6.52 9.65 4.86
N GLY A 27 -6.98 9.00 3.79
CA GLY A 27 -7.94 9.57 2.85
C GLY A 27 -9.20 10.05 3.55
N LEU A 28 -9.76 9.21 4.43
CA LEU A 28 -10.92 9.58 5.22
C LEU A 28 -10.60 10.71 6.20
N SER A 29 -9.54 10.60 6.99
CA SER A 29 -9.15 11.55 8.06
C SER A 29 -8.77 12.94 7.53
N ALA A 30 -8.46 13.07 6.25
CA ALA A 30 -8.19 14.35 5.60
C ALA A 30 -9.44 15.19 5.25
N LEU A 31 -10.61 14.59 5.05
CA LEU A 31 -11.83 15.32 4.64
C LEU A 31 -12.36 16.24 5.74
N ARG A 32 -12.81 17.47 5.45
CA ARG A 32 -13.38 18.38 6.49
C ARG A 32 -14.91 18.46 6.54
N GLY A 33 -15.56 18.07 5.46
CA GLY A 33 -17.00 18.24 5.27
C GLY A 33 -17.72 16.88 5.29
N PRO A 34 -18.99 16.84 4.88
CA PRO A 34 -19.78 15.62 4.94
C PRO A 34 -19.17 14.54 4.02
N TRP A 35 -19.19 13.32 4.52
CA TRP A 35 -18.89 12.09 3.79
C TRP A 35 -19.77 10.98 4.38
N SER A 36 -20.01 9.93 3.62
CA SER A 36 -20.90 8.85 4.06
C SER A 36 -20.12 7.72 4.72
N GLY A 37 -20.39 7.47 6.00
CA GLY A 37 -19.85 6.32 6.74
C GLY A 37 -20.19 4.98 6.10
N ALA A 38 -21.43 4.81 5.62
CA ALA A 38 -21.86 3.59 4.94
C ALA A 38 -21.08 3.36 3.63
N ARG A 39 -20.88 4.41 2.83
CA ARG A 39 -20.08 4.31 1.60
C ARG A 39 -18.62 4.05 1.92
N ALA A 40 -18.05 4.69 2.94
CA ALA A 40 -16.68 4.43 3.39
C ALA A 40 -16.47 2.97 3.83
N ALA A 41 -17.44 2.37 4.55
CA ALA A 41 -17.40 0.95 4.87
C ALA A 41 -17.44 0.07 3.60
N GLY A 42 -18.29 0.42 2.63
CA GLY A 42 -18.30 -0.22 1.31
C GLY A 42 -16.96 -0.13 0.59
N VAL A 43 -16.33 1.06 0.58
CA VAL A 43 -14.99 1.28 0.01
C VAL A 43 -13.96 0.40 0.71
N PHE A 44 -14.01 0.30 2.04
CA PHE A 44 -13.11 -0.55 2.80
C PHE A 44 -13.21 -2.02 2.34
N VAL A 45 -14.45 -2.53 2.23
CA VAL A 45 -14.71 -3.91 1.77
C VAL A 45 -14.20 -4.10 0.34
N VAL A 46 -14.55 -3.20 -0.58
CA VAL A 46 -14.13 -3.29 -1.99
C VAL A 46 -12.61 -3.30 -2.10
N LEU A 47 -11.90 -2.43 -1.40
CA LEU A 47 -10.44 -2.35 -1.51
C LEU A 47 -9.73 -3.50 -0.79
N HIS A 48 -10.04 -3.73 0.48
CA HIS A 48 -9.23 -4.61 1.34
C HIS A 48 -9.62 -6.08 1.23
N LEU A 49 -10.87 -6.38 0.90
CA LEU A 49 -11.37 -7.75 0.81
C LEU A 49 -11.51 -8.25 -0.62
N LEU A 50 -11.52 -7.36 -1.62
CA LEU A 50 -11.69 -7.75 -3.04
C LEU A 50 -10.52 -7.29 -3.94
N ALA A 51 -10.33 -5.98 -4.12
CA ALA A 51 -9.37 -5.44 -5.09
C ALA A 51 -7.91 -5.76 -4.73
N TYR A 52 -7.46 -5.47 -3.50
CA TYR A 52 -6.09 -5.79 -3.10
C TYR A 52 -5.82 -7.30 -3.10
N PRO A 53 -6.73 -8.16 -2.60
CA PRO A 53 -6.54 -9.60 -2.73
C PRO A 53 -6.47 -10.09 -4.19
N ALA A 54 -7.29 -9.54 -5.11
CA ALA A 54 -7.20 -9.84 -6.54
C ALA A 54 -5.83 -9.47 -7.12
N SER A 55 -5.36 -8.25 -6.83
CA SER A 55 -4.04 -7.75 -7.22
C SER A 55 -2.90 -8.63 -6.69
N ASN A 56 -2.98 -9.03 -5.42
CA ASN A 56 -2.00 -9.90 -4.78
C ASN A 56 -1.96 -11.29 -5.40
N GLY A 57 -3.14 -11.88 -5.68
CA GLY A 57 -3.25 -13.18 -6.33
C GLY A 57 -2.78 -13.15 -7.78
N TYR A 58 -3.10 -12.08 -8.53
CA TYR A 58 -2.61 -11.90 -9.89
C TYR A 58 -1.08 -11.82 -9.90
N ASN A 59 -0.50 -11.01 -9.01
CA ASN A 59 0.95 -10.92 -8.85
C ASN A 59 1.57 -12.30 -8.55
N SER A 60 1.05 -13.04 -7.56
CA SER A 60 1.56 -14.38 -7.24
C SER A 60 1.42 -15.36 -8.40
N TYR A 61 0.37 -15.27 -9.23
CA TYR A 61 0.18 -16.15 -10.38
C TYR A 61 1.28 -16.00 -11.44
N TYR A 62 1.68 -14.76 -11.74
CA TYR A 62 2.70 -14.47 -12.76
C TYR A 62 4.12 -14.61 -12.20
N ASP A 63 4.33 -14.24 -10.94
CA ASP A 63 5.68 -14.25 -10.33
C ASP A 63 6.11 -15.66 -9.95
N LYS A 64 5.15 -16.52 -9.56
CA LYS A 64 5.37 -17.92 -9.16
C LYS A 64 6.50 -18.06 -8.13
N ASP A 65 6.57 -17.11 -7.19
CA ASP A 65 7.61 -17.07 -6.16
C ASP A 65 7.70 -18.38 -5.39
N GLU A 66 8.92 -18.91 -5.24
CA GLU A 66 9.20 -20.04 -4.35
C GLU A 66 9.70 -19.58 -2.98
N ASP A 67 10.34 -18.41 -2.93
CA ASP A 67 10.77 -17.75 -1.70
C ASP A 67 9.63 -16.96 -1.03
N SER A 68 9.87 -16.47 0.19
CA SER A 68 8.88 -15.68 0.92
C SER A 68 8.40 -14.46 0.13
N ILE A 69 7.11 -14.14 0.27
CA ILE A 69 6.45 -12.96 -0.29
C ILE A 69 5.64 -12.25 0.79
N GLY A 70 5.22 -11.01 0.56
CA GLY A 70 4.45 -10.23 1.54
C GLY A 70 3.32 -11.03 2.20
N GLY A 71 3.38 -11.21 3.52
CA GLY A 71 2.40 -11.96 4.30
C GLY A 71 2.53 -13.50 4.28
N LEU A 72 3.38 -14.08 3.44
CA LEU A 72 3.59 -15.54 3.34
C LEU A 72 5.07 -15.90 3.36
N LYS A 73 5.52 -16.51 4.46
CA LYS A 73 6.92 -16.97 4.59
C LYS A 73 7.24 -18.14 3.64
N THR A 74 6.26 -18.98 3.36
CA THR A 74 6.38 -20.14 2.48
C THR A 74 5.13 -20.18 1.60
N PRO A 75 5.13 -19.48 0.45
CA PRO A 75 3.95 -19.46 -0.41
C PRO A 75 3.67 -20.86 -0.98
N PRO A 76 2.39 -21.27 -1.06
CA PRO A 76 2.04 -22.51 -1.75
C PRO A 76 2.29 -22.37 -3.25
N LYS A 77 2.54 -23.49 -3.93
CA LYS A 77 2.68 -23.50 -5.40
C LYS A 77 1.42 -22.97 -6.08
N VAL A 78 1.63 -22.09 -7.07
CA VAL A 78 0.57 -21.53 -7.89
C VAL A 78 -0.18 -22.63 -8.63
N THR A 79 -1.50 -22.49 -8.69
CA THR A 79 -2.40 -23.36 -9.45
C THR A 79 -3.26 -22.51 -10.41
N PRO A 80 -3.73 -23.07 -11.55
CA PRO A 80 -4.60 -22.35 -12.47
C PRO A 80 -5.87 -21.76 -11.81
N GLU A 81 -6.38 -22.42 -10.77
CA GLU A 81 -7.54 -22.01 -9.99
C GLU A 81 -7.36 -20.62 -9.33
N LEU A 82 -6.13 -20.18 -9.12
CA LEU A 82 -5.87 -18.82 -8.63
C LEU A 82 -6.40 -17.76 -9.59
N LEU A 83 -6.30 -17.96 -10.91
CA LEU A 83 -6.89 -17.01 -11.87
C LEU A 83 -8.42 -17.02 -11.84
N HIS A 84 -9.06 -18.14 -11.50
CA HIS A 84 -10.51 -18.16 -11.30
C HIS A 84 -10.91 -17.27 -10.13
N LEU A 85 -10.18 -17.38 -9.00
CA LEU A 85 -10.39 -16.54 -7.82
C LEU A 85 -10.12 -15.07 -8.11
N VAL A 86 -9.01 -14.75 -8.79
CA VAL A 86 -8.67 -13.37 -9.16
C VAL A 86 -9.77 -12.74 -10.02
N ARG A 87 -10.24 -13.44 -11.06
CA ARG A 87 -11.32 -12.94 -11.93
C ARG A 87 -12.64 -12.73 -11.17
N LEU A 88 -12.96 -13.65 -10.25
CA LEU A 88 -14.14 -13.50 -9.38
C LEU A 88 -14.01 -12.26 -8.49
N PHE A 89 -12.86 -12.08 -7.84
CA PHE A 89 -12.63 -10.93 -6.95
C PHE A 89 -12.59 -9.61 -7.73
N ASP A 90 -12.01 -9.58 -8.93
CA ASP A 90 -12.07 -8.42 -9.83
C ASP A 90 -13.52 -8.05 -10.15
N LEU A 91 -14.33 -9.02 -10.57
CA LEU A 91 -15.74 -8.81 -10.90
C LEU A 91 -16.50 -8.27 -9.69
N LEU A 92 -16.32 -8.91 -8.52
CA LEU A 92 -16.96 -8.48 -7.28
C LEU A 92 -16.50 -7.09 -6.84
N ALA A 93 -15.21 -6.74 -7.03
CA ALA A 93 -14.69 -5.42 -6.71
C ALA A 93 -15.33 -4.34 -7.58
N VAL A 94 -15.43 -4.58 -8.90
CA VAL A 94 -16.02 -3.61 -9.84
C VAL A 94 -17.52 -3.47 -9.62
N VAL A 95 -18.25 -4.58 -9.44
CA VAL A 95 -19.69 -4.56 -9.14
C VAL A 95 -19.93 -3.87 -7.80
N GLY A 96 -19.20 -4.24 -6.75
CA GLY A 96 -19.29 -3.61 -5.43
C GLY A 96 -18.99 -2.11 -5.48
N ALA A 97 -17.99 -1.70 -6.27
CA ALA A 97 -17.68 -0.29 -6.47
C ALA A 97 -18.80 0.45 -7.21
N ALA A 98 -19.40 -0.17 -8.24
CA ALA A 98 -20.50 0.43 -9.01
C ALA A 98 -21.76 0.64 -8.16
N LEU A 99 -22.01 -0.24 -7.18
CA LEU A 99 -23.09 -0.06 -6.19
C LEU A 99 -22.85 1.14 -5.26
N ILE A 100 -21.59 1.59 -5.09
CA ILE A 100 -21.25 2.78 -4.30
C ILE A 100 -21.30 4.04 -5.16
N SER A 101 -20.60 4.06 -6.30
CA SER A 101 -20.77 5.04 -7.38
C SER A 101 -20.06 4.63 -8.66
N ALA A 102 -20.58 5.12 -9.79
CA ALA A 102 -19.93 4.98 -11.09
C ALA A 102 -18.48 5.53 -11.10
N THR A 103 -18.24 6.71 -10.53
CA THR A 103 -16.90 7.32 -10.49
C THR A 103 -15.92 6.47 -9.68
N PHE A 104 -16.33 5.97 -8.51
CA PHE A 104 -15.49 5.07 -7.72
C PHE A 104 -15.20 3.76 -8.47
N ALA A 105 -16.19 3.19 -9.16
CA ALA A 105 -16.00 2.00 -9.99
C ALA A 105 -14.96 2.20 -11.10
N VAL A 106 -15.00 3.34 -11.80
CA VAL A 106 -13.99 3.67 -12.81
C VAL A 106 -12.59 3.73 -12.19
N LEU A 107 -12.44 4.37 -11.03
CA LEU A 107 -11.14 4.44 -10.33
C LEU A 107 -10.64 3.05 -9.91
N VAL A 108 -11.54 2.18 -9.41
CA VAL A 108 -11.20 0.78 -9.07
C VAL A 108 -10.77 0.00 -10.32
N VAL A 109 -11.46 0.17 -11.46
CA VAL A 109 -11.07 -0.46 -12.73
C VAL A 109 -9.67 -0.01 -13.14
N VAL A 110 -9.39 1.29 -13.10
CA VAL A 110 -8.05 1.83 -13.42
C VAL A 110 -6.99 1.25 -12.49
N TYR A 111 -7.25 1.21 -11.18
CA TYR A 111 -6.35 0.60 -10.20
C TYR A 111 -6.04 -0.87 -10.55
N LEU A 112 -7.07 -1.67 -10.83
CA LEU A 112 -6.92 -3.09 -11.17
C LEU A 112 -6.14 -3.28 -12.47
N LEU A 113 -6.39 -2.45 -13.49
CA LEU A 113 -5.65 -2.51 -14.76
C LEU A 113 -4.17 -2.19 -14.57
N VAL A 114 -3.85 -1.15 -13.81
CA VAL A 114 -2.46 -0.78 -13.50
C VAL A 114 -1.77 -1.89 -12.69
N SER A 115 -2.47 -2.45 -11.69
CA SER A 115 -1.96 -3.57 -10.91
C SER A 115 -1.69 -4.81 -11.78
N LYS A 116 -2.52 -5.09 -12.79
CA LYS A 116 -2.29 -6.18 -13.74
C LYS A 116 -1.12 -5.91 -14.67
N ALA A 117 -1.03 -4.70 -15.23
CA ALA A 117 0.10 -4.28 -16.07
C ALA A 117 1.44 -4.37 -15.32
N TYR A 118 1.42 -4.24 -13.99
CA TYR A 118 2.60 -4.42 -13.15
C TYR A 118 3.22 -5.82 -13.25
N SER A 119 2.39 -6.87 -13.28
CA SER A 119 2.84 -8.28 -13.20
C SER A 119 2.71 -9.07 -14.51
N TYR A 120 1.83 -8.65 -15.43
CA TYR A 120 1.57 -9.37 -16.68
C TYR A 120 2.81 -9.43 -17.57
N ASP A 121 3.23 -10.62 -18.01
CA ASP A 121 4.49 -10.81 -18.76
C ASP A 121 4.60 -9.98 -20.04
N GLY A 122 3.49 -9.65 -20.70
CA GLY A 122 3.49 -8.81 -21.90
C GLY A 122 3.83 -7.34 -21.66
N ILE A 123 3.76 -6.85 -20.41
CA ILE A 123 4.09 -5.46 -20.03
C ILE A 123 5.17 -5.44 -18.93
N ARG A 124 4.91 -6.13 -17.82
CA ARG A 124 5.79 -6.37 -16.67
C ARG A 124 6.51 -5.11 -16.19
N LEU A 125 5.75 -4.09 -15.77
CA LEU A 125 6.30 -2.79 -15.36
C LEU A 125 7.41 -2.93 -14.30
N LYS A 126 7.31 -3.92 -13.42
CA LYS A 126 8.28 -4.20 -12.35
C LYS A 126 9.73 -4.42 -12.81
N LYS A 127 9.93 -4.72 -14.09
CA LYS A 127 11.27 -4.78 -14.72
C LYS A 127 11.98 -3.42 -14.72
N TYR A 128 11.23 -2.32 -14.68
CA TYR A 128 11.75 -0.95 -14.74
C TYR A 128 11.74 -0.31 -13.33
N PRO A 129 12.87 -0.14 -12.65
CA PRO A 129 12.90 0.24 -11.22
C PRO A 129 12.21 1.57 -10.94
N LEU A 130 12.54 2.60 -11.70
CA LEU A 130 12.02 3.95 -11.46
C LEU A 130 10.56 4.05 -11.87
N LEU A 131 10.21 3.55 -13.05
CA LEU A 131 8.83 3.57 -13.55
C LEU A 131 7.90 2.73 -12.66
N SER A 132 8.31 1.51 -12.31
CA SER A 132 7.54 0.64 -11.41
C SER A 132 7.36 1.25 -10.03
N THR A 133 8.41 1.86 -9.46
CA THR A 133 8.32 2.56 -8.19
C THR A 133 7.34 3.73 -8.30
N ALA A 134 7.50 4.60 -9.31
CA ALA A 134 6.62 5.75 -9.53
C ALA A 134 5.15 5.33 -9.66
N VAL A 135 4.87 4.31 -10.47
CA VAL A 135 3.52 3.75 -10.64
C VAL A 135 2.98 3.24 -9.31
N VAL A 136 3.74 2.43 -8.57
CA VAL A 136 3.26 1.87 -7.30
C VAL A 136 3.00 2.96 -6.28
N VAL A 137 3.93 3.90 -6.09
CA VAL A 137 3.80 4.91 -5.03
C VAL A 137 2.70 5.92 -5.32
N VAL A 138 2.44 6.23 -6.59
CA VAL A 138 1.32 7.11 -7.00
C VAL A 138 -0.02 6.37 -6.87
N PHE A 139 -0.11 5.13 -7.37
CA PHE A 139 -1.36 4.39 -7.36
C PHE A 139 -1.76 3.89 -5.98
N GLN A 140 -0.80 3.47 -5.16
CA GLN A 140 -1.05 3.10 -3.76
C GLN A 140 -1.07 4.31 -2.82
N GLY A 141 -0.46 5.43 -3.19
CA GLY A 141 -0.48 6.68 -2.44
C GLY A 141 -1.62 7.60 -2.86
N ALA A 142 -1.30 8.71 -3.53
CA ALA A 142 -2.24 9.76 -3.89
C ALA A 142 -3.53 9.27 -4.58
N PHE A 143 -3.41 8.33 -5.52
CA PHE A 143 -4.59 7.80 -6.23
C PHE A 143 -5.52 7.06 -5.27
N THR A 144 -5.00 6.16 -4.43
CA THR A 144 -5.81 5.42 -3.46
C THR A 144 -6.40 6.33 -2.38
N PHE A 145 -5.63 7.33 -1.94
CA PHE A 145 -6.10 8.37 -1.03
C PHE A 145 -7.34 9.10 -1.62
N LEU A 146 -7.24 9.61 -2.85
CA LEU A 146 -8.34 10.31 -3.52
C LEU A 146 -9.49 9.38 -3.90
N MET A 147 -9.19 8.16 -4.36
CA MET A 147 -10.19 7.13 -4.68
C MET A 147 -11.01 6.77 -3.45
N THR A 148 -10.39 6.71 -2.27
CA THR A 148 -11.10 6.51 -0.99
C THR A 148 -12.08 7.64 -0.73
N GLN A 149 -11.65 8.90 -0.91
CA GLN A 149 -12.49 10.07 -0.72
C GLN A 149 -13.66 10.13 -1.71
N VAL A 150 -13.42 9.84 -2.98
CA VAL A 150 -14.46 9.74 -4.02
C VAL A 150 -15.49 8.68 -3.64
N GLY A 151 -15.03 7.49 -3.25
CA GLY A 151 -15.91 6.40 -2.83
C GLY A 151 -16.73 6.75 -1.58
N ALA A 152 -16.14 7.46 -0.62
CA ALA A 152 -16.82 7.95 0.58
C ALA A 152 -17.81 9.09 0.30
N GLY A 153 -17.84 9.63 -0.92
CA GLY A 153 -18.77 10.67 -1.34
C GLY A 153 -18.28 12.09 -1.12
N ALA A 154 -16.97 12.32 -1.12
CA ALA A 154 -16.41 13.67 -1.07
C ALA A 154 -16.86 14.50 -2.29
N LEU A 155 -17.13 15.78 -2.03
CA LEU A 155 -17.49 16.76 -3.04
C LEU A 155 -16.25 17.21 -3.83
N PRO A 156 -16.42 17.64 -5.10
CA PRO A 156 -15.31 18.16 -5.91
C PRO A 156 -14.50 19.27 -5.21
N ALA A 157 -15.18 20.20 -4.52
CA ALA A 157 -14.53 21.28 -3.78
C ALA A 157 -13.57 20.76 -2.67
N GLN A 158 -13.86 19.60 -2.07
CA GLN A 158 -13.00 18.97 -1.07
C GLN A 158 -11.83 18.23 -1.73
N LEU A 159 -12.10 17.50 -2.82
CA LEU A 159 -11.10 16.73 -3.56
C LEU A 159 -10.00 17.63 -4.11
N PHE A 160 -10.38 18.76 -4.71
CA PHE A 160 -9.47 19.72 -5.34
C PHE A 160 -9.00 20.84 -4.41
N GLU A 161 -9.32 20.76 -3.11
CA GLU A 161 -8.76 21.69 -2.12
C GLU A 161 -7.24 21.49 -2.04
N LYS A 162 -6.48 22.59 -2.02
CA LYS A 162 -5.02 22.58 -2.14
C LYS A 162 -4.36 21.76 -1.04
N THR A 163 -4.77 21.92 0.21
CA THR A 163 -4.19 21.17 1.32
C THR A 163 -4.60 19.70 1.29
N ASN A 164 -5.77 19.35 0.77
CA ASN A 164 -6.16 17.96 0.51
C ASN A 164 -5.28 17.30 -0.56
N LEU A 165 -5.00 18.00 -1.66
CA LEU A 165 -4.07 17.53 -2.69
C LEU A 165 -2.63 17.38 -2.16
N LEU A 166 -2.19 18.29 -1.28
CA LEU A 166 -0.91 18.13 -0.57
C LEU A 166 -0.89 16.88 0.31
N LEU A 167 -1.99 16.54 1.01
CA LEU A 167 -2.07 15.28 1.77
C LEU A 167 -2.07 14.04 0.85
N ALA A 168 -2.63 14.13 -0.35
CA ALA A 168 -2.49 13.06 -1.35
C ALA A 168 -1.02 12.86 -1.75
N VAL A 169 -0.27 13.95 -1.95
CA VAL A 169 1.19 13.91 -2.21
C VAL A 169 1.95 13.32 -1.01
N VAL A 170 1.59 13.71 0.22
CA VAL A 170 2.14 13.12 1.45
C VAL A 170 1.97 11.60 1.45
N SER A 171 0.80 11.10 1.05
CA SER A 171 0.55 9.67 0.94
C SER A 171 1.54 9.01 -0.03
N THR A 172 1.78 9.62 -1.19
CA THR A 172 2.78 9.14 -2.16
C THR A 172 4.20 9.18 -1.60
N LEU A 173 4.58 10.22 -0.84
CA LEU A 173 5.91 10.34 -0.24
C LEU A 173 6.18 9.26 0.82
N PHE A 174 5.19 8.97 1.67
CA PHE A 174 5.29 7.85 2.62
C PHE A 174 5.45 6.52 1.90
N LEU A 175 4.73 6.31 0.79
CA LEU A 175 4.89 5.11 -0.03
C LEU A 175 6.26 5.10 -0.75
N CYS A 176 6.77 6.24 -1.19
CA CYS A 176 8.11 6.36 -1.76
C CYS A 176 9.18 5.88 -0.79
N GLY A 177 9.08 6.28 0.49
CA GLY A 177 10.00 5.80 1.52
C GLY A 177 9.80 4.33 1.90
N SER A 178 8.56 3.89 2.09
CA SER A 178 8.27 2.55 2.62
C SER A 178 8.30 1.43 1.58
N TYR A 179 7.93 1.69 0.33
CA TYR A 179 7.81 0.66 -0.70
C TYR A 179 9.14 -0.08 -0.98
N PRO A 180 10.31 0.59 -1.14
CA PRO A 180 11.57 -0.13 -1.33
C PRO A 180 11.94 -1.05 -0.17
N LEU A 181 11.55 -0.74 1.07
CA LEU A 181 11.78 -1.61 2.23
C LEU A 181 11.03 -2.94 2.11
N THR A 182 9.91 -2.95 1.39
CA THR A 182 9.15 -4.19 1.13
C THR A 182 9.89 -5.15 0.19
N GLN A 183 10.89 -4.66 -0.53
CA GLN A 183 11.67 -5.43 -1.50
C GLN A 183 13.03 -5.87 -0.95
N VAL A 184 13.47 -5.32 0.20
CA VAL A 184 14.86 -5.46 0.67
C VAL A 184 15.30 -6.90 0.94
N TYR A 185 14.34 -7.77 1.31
CA TYR A 185 14.62 -9.18 1.56
C TYR A 185 14.52 -10.07 0.31
N GLN A 186 14.07 -9.51 -0.83
CA GLN A 186 13.82 -10.24 -2.07
C GLN A 186 14.94 -10.06 -3.10
N HIS A 187 16.08 -9.44 -2.74
CA HIS A 187 17.15 -9.10 -3.69
C HIS A 187 17.65 -10.30 -4.49
N ALA A 188 17.87 -11.44 -3.85
CA ALA A 188 18.33 -12.66 -4.53
C ALA A 188 17.30 -13.18 -5.53
N GLU A 189 16.05 -13.30 -5.09
CA GLU A 189 14.93 -13.82 -5.89
C GLU A 189 14.59 -12.91 -7.07
N ASP A 190 14.49 -11.60 -6.84
CA ASP A 190 14.29 -10.59 -7.89
C ASP A 190 15.42 -10.63 -8.92
N GLY A 191 16.67 -10.79 -8.45
CA GLY A 191 17.84 -10.96 -9.31
C GLY A 191 17.76 -12.20 -10.20
N ARG A 192 17.36 -13.36 -9.65
CA ARG A 192 17.17 -14.61 -10.42
C ARG A 192 16.15 -14.47 -11.55
N ARG A 193 15.09 -13.69 -11.33
CA ARG A 193 14.04 -13.43 -12.33
C ARG A 193 14.40 -12.37 -13.36
N GLY A 194 15.52 -11.67 -13.18
CA GLY A 194 15.91 -10.54 -14.02
C GLY A 194 15.09 -9.27 -13.77
N ASP A 195 14.34 -9.21 -12.67
CA ASP A 195 13.66 -8.00 -12.23
C ASP A 195 14.71 -7.03 -11.65
N ARG A 196 14.63 -5.74 -11.99
CA ARG A 196 15.56 -4.71 -11.49
C ARG A 196 14.80 -3.77 -10.58
N THR A 197 14.46 -4.20 -9.37
CA THR A 197 13.75 -3.37 -8.41
C THR A 197 14.60 -2.20 -7.91
N LEU A 198 13.96 -1.15 -7.38
CA LEU A 198 14.69 0.01 -6.86
C LEU A 198 15.58 -0.38 -5.68
N SER A 199 15.06 -1.19 -4.75
CA SER A 199 15.83 -1.67 -3.61
C SER A 199 17.06 -2.48 -4.04
N LEU A 200 16.93 -3.36 -5.05
CA LEU A 200 18.06 -4.10 -5.59
C LEU A 200 19.14 -3.17 -6.18
N ARG A 201 18.74 -2.10 -6.88
CA ARG A 201 19.71 -1.12 -7.43
C ARG A 201 20.40 -0.28 -6.36
N LEU A 202 19.69 0.09 -5.30
CA LEU A 202 20.25 0.86 -4.20
C LEU A 202 21.10 0.00 -3.26
N GLY A 203 20.93 -1.32 -3.31
CA GLY A 203 21.43 -2.25 -2.30
C GLY A 203 20.74 -2.05 -0.94
N ILE A 204 21.08 -2.90 0.02
CA ILE A 204 20.46 -2.86 1.36
C ILE A 204 20.65 -1.49 2.00
N ARG A 205 21.90 -1.00 2.07
CA ARG A 205 22.20 0.27 2.76
C ARG A 205 21.50 1.47 2.11
N GLY A 206 21.57 1.58 0.79
CA GLY A 206 20.92 2.64 0.03
C GLY A 206 19.39 2.60 0.14
N THR A 207 18.80 1.39 0.25
CA THR A 207 17.34 1.25 0.47
C THR A 207 16.91 1.92 1.77
N PHE A 208 17.62 1.67 2.88
CA PHE A 208 17.31 2.32 4.16
C PHE A 208 17.55 3.84 4.12
N GLY A 209 18.63 4.31 3.48
CA GLY A 209 18.88 5.74 3.32
C GLY A 209 17.79 6.43 2.51
N PHE A 210 17.40 5.85 1.38
CA PHE A 210 16.31 6.35 0.54
C PHE A 210 14.98 6.36 1.30
N ALA A 211 14.70 5.28 2.04
CA ALA A 211 13.51 5.19 2.87
C ALA A 211 13.46 6.29 3.94
N ALA A 212 14.57 6.55 4.63
CA ALA A 212 14.66 7.60 5.63
C ALA A 212 14.35 8.98 5.02
N VAL A 213 14.95 9.30 3.86
CA VAL A 213 14.71 10.58 3.17
C VAL A 213 13.25 10.70 2.74
N GLY A 214 12.67 9.66 2.12
CA GLY A 214 11.28 9.67 1.68
C GLY A 214 10.27 9.81 2.83
N LEU A 215 10.50 9.08 3.93
CA LEU A 215 9.66 9.15 5.13
C LEU A 215 9.76 10.50 5.84
N LEU A 216 10.96 11.07 5.95
CA LEU A 216 11.16 12.41 6.52
C LEU A 216 10.51 13.50 5.65
N ALA A 217 10.66 13.42 4.32
CA ALA A 217 9.99 14.32 3.40
C ALA A 217 8.46 14.23 3.52
N GLY A 218 7.92 13.01 3.61
CA GLY A 218 6.49 12.78 3.85
C GLY A 218 6.03 13.37 5.19
N ALA A 219 6.78 13.14 6.28
CA ALA A 219 6.45 13.67 7.60
C ALA A 219 6.53 15.20 7.68
N GLY A 220 7.55 15.80 7.05
CA GLY A 220 7.70 17.25 6.95
C GLY A 220 6.57 17.89 6.13
N ALA A 221 6.23 17.30 4.98
CA ALA A 221 5.11 17.76 4.17
C ALA A 221 3.76 17.59 4.89
N LEU A 222 3.58 16.52 5.66
CA LEU A 222 2.40 16.30 6.51
C LEU A 222 2.29 17.40 7.56
N ALA A 223 3.38 17.67 8.29
CA ALA A 223 3.41 18.68 9.34
C ALA A 223 3.12 20.07 8.78
N LEU A 224 3.75 20.45 7.66
CA LEU A 224 3.49 21.70 6.97
C LEU A 224 2.02 21.80 6.54
N THR A 225 1.46 20.73 5.96
CA THR A 225 0.09 20.75 5.46
C THR A 225 -0.92 20.89 6.60
N TYR A 226 -0.74 20.17 7.71
CA TYR A 226 -1.61 20.33 8.88
C TYR A 226 -1.42 21.67 9.60
N TRP A 227 -0.23 22.27 9.54
CA TRP A 227 -0.02 23.64 10.00
C TRP A 227 -0.80 24.65 9.15
N LEU A 228 -0.70 24.58 7.81
CA LEU A 228 -1.46 25.42 6.88
C LEU A 228 -2.98 25.25 7.04
N ARG A 229 -3.40 24.07 7.49
CA ARG A 229 -4.78 23.74 7.81
C ARG A 229 -5.25 24.30 9.16
N GLY A 230 -4.36 24.81 10.02
CA GLY A 230 -4.71 25.19 11.39
C GLY A 230 -5.05 23.99 12.28
N GLU A 231 -4.49 22.81 11.97
CA GLU A 231 -4.75 21.54 12.66
C GLU A 231 -3.46 20.99 13.36
N PRO A 232 -2.73 21.78 14.18
CA PRO A 232 -1.44 21.35 14.75
C PRO A 232 -1.56 20.12 15.66
N ARG A 233 -2.75 19.87 16.23
CA ARG A 233 -3.07 18.66 16.96
C ARG A 233 -2.84 17.39 16.14
N ASN A 234 -3.15 17.41 14.84
CA ASN A 234 -2.93 16.25 13.96
C ASN A 234 -1.44 15.94 13.78
N ILE A 235 -0.57 16.95 13.87
CA ILE A 235 0.88 16.78 13.88
C ILE A 235 1.31 16.02 15.15
N LEU A 236 0.80 16.43 16.31
CA LEU A 236 1.13 15.77 17.58
C LEU A 236 0.63 14.32 17.60
N ILE A 237 -0.61 14.06 17.17
CA ILE A 237 -1.16 12.71 17.04
C ILE A 237 -0.26 11.85 16.15
N PHE A 238 0.14 12.37 14.99
CA PHE A 238 1.03 11.66 14.08
C PHE A 238 2.37 11.31 14.73
N LEU A 239 3.04 12.28 15.35
CA LEU A 239 4.36 12.09 15.96
C LEU A 239 4.32 11.06 17.10
N VAL A 240 3.33 11.17 18.00
CA VAL A 240 3.19 10.24 19.12
C VAL A 240 2.88 8.83 18.62
N ALA A 241 1.90 8.70 17.71
CA ALA A 241 1.49 7.39 17.21
C ALA A 241 2.57 6.70 16.36
N THR A 242 3.42 7.46 15.66
CA THR A 242 4.48 6.92 14.80
C THR A 242 5.84 6.79 15.49
N GLY A 243 6.00 7.24 16.73
CA GLY A 243 7.21 7.04 17.52
C GLY A 243 7.72 5.58 17.54
N PRO A 244 6.86 4.57 17.76
CA PRO A 244 7.26 3.16 17.67
C PRO A 244 7.77 2.74 16.28
N VAL A 245 7.21 3.33 15.21
CA VAL A 245 7.63 3.09 13.82
C VAL A 245 9.04 3.61 13.60
N VAL A 246 9.32 4.84 14.04
CA VAL A 246 10.66 5.46 13.92
C VAL A 246 11.69 4.67 14.71
N ALA A 247 11.39 4.27 15.95
CA ALA A 247 12.29 3.47 16.76
C ALA A 247 12.58 2.09 16.13
N LEU A 248 11.54 1.41 15.62
CA LEU A 248 11.70 0.12 14.94
C LEU A 248 12.52 0.25 13.66
N PHE A 249 12.23 1.25 12.82
CA PHE A 249 12.96 1.52 11.60
C PHE A 249 14.43 1.82 11.87
N GLY A 250 14.72 2.71 12.83
CA GLY A 250 16.09 3.06 13.20
C GLY A 250 16.89 1.86 13.69
N ARG A 251 16.29 1.03 14.55
CA ARG A 251 16.91 -0.23 15.00
C ARG A 251 17.15 -1.20 13.85
N TRP A 252 16.16 -1.37 12.96
CA TRP A 252 16.29 -2.28 11.83
C TRP A 252 17.36 -1.81 10.83
N ALA A 253 17.39 -0.52 10.51
CA ALA A 253 18.40 0.08 9.65
C ALA A 253 19.81 -0.13 10.22
N TRP A 254 20.00 0.13 11.53
CA TRP A 254 21.27 -0.10 12.20
C TRP A 254 21.70 -1.57 12.09
N LEU A 255 20.81 -2.51 12.43
CA LEU A 255 21.11 -3.95 12.33
C LEU A 255 21.46 -4.36 10.89
N ALA A 256 20.64 -3.98 9.91
CA ALA A 256 20.83 -4.36 8.51
C ALA A 256 22.07 -3.72 7.86
N TRP A 257 22.53 -2.57 8.36
CA TRP A 257 23.77 -1.96 7.90
C TRP A 257 25.02 -2.67 8.43
N HIS A 258 24.95 -3.25 9.63
CA HIS A 258 26.04 -4.01 10.24
C HIS A 258 26.05 -5.48 9.79
N ASP A 259 24.87 -6.07 9.59
CA ASP A 259 24.70 -7.44 9.14
C ASP A 259 23.51 -7.56 8.17
N ALA A 260 23.83 -7.84 6.91
CA ALA A 260 22.87 -7.99 5.83
C ALA A 260 21.82 -9.09 6.08
N ALA A 261 22.10 -10.08 6.95
CA ALA A 261 21.14 -11.13 7.31
C ALA A 261 19.88 -10.58 8.00
N HIS A 262 19.93 -9.35 8.54
CA HIS A 262 18.79 -8.68 9.13
C HIS A 262 17.86 -8.03 8.08
N ALA A 263 18.28 -7.89 6.83
CA ALA A 263 17.41 -7.50 5.71
C ALA A 263 16.57 -8.70 5.25
N ASN A 264 15.74 -9.22 6.15
CA ASN A 264 15.00 -10.47 5.95
C ASN A 264 13.48 -10.28 6.08
N PHE A 265 12.75 -11.31 5.65
CA PHE A 265 11.28 -11.35 5.68
C PHE A 265 10.68 -10.98 7.04
N ALA A 266 11.24 -11.49 8.14
CA ALA A 266 10.69 -11.30 9.47
C ALA A 266 10.72 -9.83 9.90
N TRP A 267 11.83 -9.14 9.66
CA TRP A 267 11.93 -7.71 9.94
C TRP A 267 11.05 -6.88 9.01
N THR A 268 11.00 -7.19 7.71
CA THR A 268 10.13 -6.48 6.77
C THR A 268 8.66 -6.63 7.16
N MET A 269 8.20 -7.83 7.54
CA MET A 269 6.81 -8.04 7.98
C MET A 269 6.51 -7.33 9.30
N ARG A 270 7.44 -7.38 10.27
CA ARG A 270 7.30 -6.64 11.54
C ARG A 270 7.19 -5.14 11.29
N MET A 271 8.02 -4.59 10.39
CA MET A 271 7.98 -3.19 9.99
C MET A 271 6.63 -2.83 9.37
N ASN A 272 6.11 -3.65 8.44
CA ASN A 272 4.81 -3.44 7.81
C ASN A 272 3.67 -3.47 8.84
N GLN A 273 3.67 -4.45 9.74
CA GLN A 273 2.66 -4.62 10.79
C GLN A 273 2.62 -3.41 11.72
N VAL A 274 3.77 -3.04 12.30
CA VAL A 274 3.86 -1.92 13.26
C VAL A 274 3.52 -0.61 12.56
N SER A 275 4.07 -0.35 11.36
CA SER A 275 3.74 0.86 10.59
C SER A 275 2.26 0.95 10.29
N SER A 276 1.65 -0.15 9.84
CA SER A 276 0.25 -0.18 9.49
C SER A 276 -0.65 0.11 10.69
N LEU A 277 -0.40 -0.55 11.82
CA LEU A 277 -1.18 -0.34 13.04
C LEU A 277 -1.02 1.08 13.58
N CYS A 278 0.22 1.58 13.68
CA CYS A 278 0.51 2.92 14.18
C CYS A 278 -0.09 4.03 13.29
N LEU A 279 0.09 3.96 11.98
CA LEU A 279 -0.45 4.96 11.05
C LEU A 279 -1.98 4.91 11.02
N SER A 280 -2.58 3.72 11.03
CA SER A 280 -4.02 3.58 11.07
C SER A 280 -4.60 4.14 12.36
N ALA A 281 -3.99 3.83 13.51
CA ALA A 281 -4.38 4.41 14.79
C ALA A 281 -4.26 5.93 14.78
N ALA A 282 -3.18 6.48 14.21
CA ALA A 282 -3.00 7.92 14.07
C ALA A 282 -4.14 8.55 13.25
N PHE A 283 -4.42 8.04 12.06
CA PHE A 283 -5.43 8.61 11.17
C PHE A 283 -6.86 8.40 11.67
N ILE A 284 -7.14 7.27 12.33
CA ILE A 284 -8.41 7.05 13.03
C ILE A 284 -8.56 8.07 14.17
N ALA A 285 -7.51 8.29 14.97
CA ALA A 285 -7.56 9.30 16.04
C ALA A 285 -7.80 10.71 15.47
N MET A 286 -7.12 11.10 14.38
CA MET A 286 -7.38 12.38 13.69
C MET A 286 -8.81 12.48 13.14
N LEU A 287 -9.40 11.36 12.69
CA LEU A 287 -10.78 11.31 12.21
C LEU A 287 -11.79 11.50 13.35
N LEU A 288 -11.53 10.91 14.53
CA LEU A 288 -12.41 10.98 15.69
C LEU A 288 -12.32 12.32 16.44
N TRP A 289 -11.16 12.98 16.42
CA TRP A 289 -10.90 14.25 17.13
C TRP A 289 -11.04 15.51 16.25
N ARG A 290 -11.86 15.45 15.21
CA ARG A 290 -12.14 16.62 14.37
C ARG A 290 -12.80 17.75 15.15
#